data_AF-A0A9D1YH03-F1
#
_entry.id   AF-A0A9D1YH03-F1
#
_cell.length_a   1.000
_cell.length_b   1.000
_cell.length_c   1.000
_cell.angle_alpha   90.00
_cell.angle_beta   90.00
_cell.angle_gamma   90.00
#
_symmetry.space_group_name_H-M   'P 1'
#
loop_
_entity.id
_entity.type
_entity.pdbx_description
1 polymer ?
#
loop_
_entity_poly.entity_id
_entity_poly.type
_entity_poly.pdbx_seq_one_letter_code
_entity_poly.pdbx_strand_id
1 'polypeptide(L)'
;RLLMALRNSALKDDEAVHSFFEKVSQSLSMDSHYLILLAHDTYDVYYRSKDGDRQDDASSEVYSYILCSICPVKMSKPALSYFISENELHSLTSDRIVTPPALGFLFPAFDDRCANLYDVLYYTKNPAETHPELIDAVFRQEAPMSAEEQKDTFRSVLCETLSEDCSLDVIQGVHTQLREKIEEHKASKTPEPLTVSRREVREMLETCGVAPEHLTAFDEKYEEEFGGDTDLSPRNLIDVRQFEVRTPDVVIKVNPDRSDLIQTRIIDGVKYLLIRADGGVEVNGANIHISNEDPQ
;
A
#
# COMPACT_ATOMS: atom_id res chain seq x y z
N ARG A 1 10.86 16.64 17.86
CA ARG A 1 11.44 17.89 18.42
C ARG A 1 11.76 18.93 17.33
N LEU A 2 12.55 18.58 16.31
CA LEU A 2 12.87 19.50 15.20
C LEU A 2 11.62 20.02 14.46
N LEU A 3 10.69 19.13 14.07
CA LEU A 3 9.46 19.51 13.36
C LEU A 3 8.56 20.45 14.18
N MET A 4 8.50 20.27 15.51
CA MET A 4 7.78 21.19 16.40
C MET A 4 8.44 22.57 16.44
N ALA A 5 9.77 22.65 16.44
CA ALA A 5 10.48 23.94 16.41
C ALA A 5 10.23 24.69 15.09
N LEU A 6 10.29 23.98 13.95
CA LEU A 6 9.96 24.53 12.63
C LEU A 6 8.53 25.09 12.59
N ARG A 7 7.56 24.30 13.06
CA ARG A 7 6.15 24.71 13.11
C ARG A 7 5.90 25.89 14.06
N ASN A 8 6.39 25.80 15.29
CA ASN A 8 6.12 26.81 16.32
C ASN A 8 6.79 28.15 16.01
N SER A 9 7.91 28.14 15.30
CA SER A 9 8.58 29.36 14.83
C SER A 9 8.00 29.91 13.53
N ALA A 10 7.04 29.22 12.89
CA ALA A 10 6.57 29.53 11.53
C ALA A 10 7.74 29.69 10.54
N LEU A 11 8.73 28.78 10.64
CA LEU A 11 9.98 28.77 9.86
C LEU A 11 10.87 30.02 10.03
N LYS A 12 10.70 30.79 11.11
CA LYS A 12 11.55 31.96 11.41
C LYS A 12 12.81 31.61 12.21
N ASP A 13 12.94 30.36 12.65
CA ASP A 13 14.15 29.85 13.29
C ASP A 13 15.11 29.32 12.21
N ASP A 14 16.04 30.18 11.77
CA ASP A 14 17.00 29.86 10.72
C ASP A 14 17.90 28.66 11.07
N GLU A 15 18.23 28.47 12.35
CA GLU A 15 19.05 27.34 12.79
C GLU A 15 18.29 26.02 12.65
N ALA A 16 17.01 26.00 13.07
CA ALA A 16 16.15 24.84 12.89
C ALA A 16 15.91 24.52 11.40
N VAL A 17 15.68 25.55 10.57
CA VAL A 17 15.48 25.40 9.13
C VAL A 17 16.74 24.84 8.46
N HIS A 18 17.91 25.38 8.79
CA HIS A 18 19.18 24.90 8.25
C HIS A 18 19.46 23.45 8.67
N SER A 19 19.28 23.14 9.96
CA SER A 19 19.45 21.78 10.49
C SER A 19 18.53 20.77 9.80
N PHE A 20 17.30 21.18 9.45
CA PHE A 20 16.38 20.35 8.69
C PHE A 20 16.89 20.06 7.27
N PHE A 21 17.30 21.09 6.52
CA PHE A 21 17.82 20.89 5.16
C PHE A 21 19.10 20.05 5.15
N GLU A 22 20.02 20.29 6.07
CA GLU A 22 21.24 19.46 6.20
C GLU A 22 20.87 18.01 6.45
N LYS A 23 19.95 17.74 7.38
CA LYS A 23 19.53 16.39 7.75
C LYS A 23 18.88 15.64 6.59
N VAL A 24 18.00 16.30 5.82
CA VAL A 24 17.42 15.71 4.60
C VAL A 24 18.51 15.46 3.57
N SER A 25 19.42 16.42 3.35
CA SER A 25 20.49 16.29 2.34
C SER A 25 21.51 15.19 2.65
N GLN A 26 21.77 14.92 3.93
CA GLN A 26 22.72 13.89 4.37
C GLN A 26 22.10 12.49 4.38
N SER A 27 20.78 12.39 4.51
CA SER A 27 20.07 11.11 4.58
C SER A 27 19.59 10.66 3.21
N LEU A 28 19.02 11.55 2.40
CA LEU A 28 18.37 11.20 1.15
C LEU A 28 19.34 11.23 -0.04
N SER A 29 19.55 10.07 -0.65
CA SER A 29 20.23 9.90 -1.92
C SER A 29 19.23 9.63 -3.03
N MET A 30 19.33 10.36 -4.15
CA MET A 30 18.50 10.16 -5.35
C MET A 30 19.37 10.12 -6.59
N ASP A 31 18.90 9.45 -7.64
CA ASP A 31 19.60 9.33 -8.94
C ASP A 31 19.85 10.69 -9.63
N SER A 32 19.06 11.70 -9.28
CA SER A 32 19.15 13.05 -9.81
C SER A 32 19.22 14.06 -8.68
N HIS A 33 19.72 15.27 -8.99
CA HIS A 33 19.54 16.40 -8.07
C HIS A 33 18.07 16.59 -7.73
N TYR A 34 17.79 17.20 -6.59
CA TYR A 34 16.44 17.47 -6.14
C TYR A 34 16.37 18.85 -5.47
N LEU A 35 15.16 19.41 -5.46
CA LEU A 35 14.81 20.63 -4.76
C LEU A 35 14.00 20.26 -3.53
N ILE A 36 14.39 20.76 -2.36
CA ILE A 36 13.60 20.65 -1.12
C ILE A 36 12.85 21.97 -0.94
N LEU A 37 11.52 21.91 -0.87
CA LEU A 37 10.64 23.03 -0.55
C LEU A 37 10.04 22.81 0.83
N LEU A 38 10.15 23.81 1.71
CA LEU A 38 9.56 23.80 3.04
C LEU A 38 8.65 25.02 3.19
N ALA A 39 7.40 24.79 3.54
CA ALA A 39 6.40 25.83 3.74
C ALA A 39 5.72 25.67 5.10
N HIS A 40 5.25 26.78 5.65
CA HIS A 40 4.40 26.84 6.83
C HIS A 40 3.15 27.64 6.49
N ASP A 41 2.01 27.14 6.94
CA ASP A 41 0.73 27.79 6.71
C ASP A 41 -0.26 27.43 7.85
N THR A 42 -1.39 28.13 7.86
CA THR A 42 -2.48 27.94 8.81
C THR A 42 -3.81 27.78 8.10
N TYR A 43 -4.65 26.87 8.58
CA TYR A 43 -5.97 26.61 8.05
C TYR A 43 -7.04 26.74 9.14
N ASP A 44 -8.10 27.49 8.88
CA ASP A 44 -9.22 27.64 9.80
C ASP A 44 -10.14 26.42 9.73
N VAL A 45 -10.28 25.71 10.85
CA VAL A 45 -11.13 24.51 10.93
C VAL A 45 -12.58 24.92 11.15
N TYR A 46 -13.42 24.68 10.14
CA TYR A 46 -14.86 24.92 10.22
C TYR A 46 -15.60 23.85 11.04
N TYR A 47 -16.48 24.28 11.95
CA TYR A 47 -17.44 23.41 12.62
C TYR A 47 -18.50 22.90 11.63
N ARG A 48 -18.86 21.61 11.73
CA ARG A 48 -20.05 21.06 11.08
C ARG A 48 -20.79 20.22 12.10
N SER A 49 -22.08 20.48 12.28
CA SER A 49 -22.96 19.62 13.05
C SER A 49 -23.12 18.25 12.37
N LYS A 50 -23.52 17.22 13.13
CA LYS A 50 -23.85 15.88 12.61
C LYS A 50 -24.94 15.92 11.52
N ASP A 51 -25.76 16.97 11.46
CA ASP A 51 -26.83 17.15 10.48
C ASP A 51 -26.38 17.88 9.18
N GLY A 52 -25.09 18.20 9.03
CA GLY A 52 -24.55 18.74 7.78
C GLY A 52 -24.70 20.26 7.59
N ASP A 53 -25.39 20.96 8.48
CA ASP A 53 -25.48 22.42 8.46
C ASP A 53 -24.13 23.07 8.80
N ARG A 54 -23.73 24.02 7.95
CA ARG A 54 -22.59 24.91 8.15
C ARG A 54 -23.00 26.04 9.10
N GLN A 55 -22.27 26.20 10.20
CA GLN A 55 -22.29 27.42 10.99
C GLN A 55 -21.00 28.20 10.71
N ASP A 56 -21.12 29.26 9.90
CA ASP A 56 -19.98 30.08 9.46
C ASP A 56 -19.32 30.86 10.61
N ASP A 57 -20.02 31.02 11.75
CA ASP A 57 -19.56 31.81 12.91
C ASP A 57 -18.82 31.00 14.00
N ALA A 58 -18.51 29.72 13.75
CA ALA A 58 -17.93 28.81 14.75
C ALA A 58 -16.62 28.15 14.28
N SER A 59 -15.65 28.92 13.76
CA SER A 59 -14.28 28.41 13.62
C SER A 59 -13.70 28.17 15.02
N SER A 60 -13.63 26.92 15.45
CA SER A 60 -13.20 26.58 16.82
C SER A 60 -11.69 26.44 16.96
N GLU A 61 -10.95 26.21 15.86
CA GLU A 61 -9.52 25.86 15.93
C GLU A 61 -8.75 26.28 14.66
N VAL A 62 -7.54 26.82 14.85
CA VAL A 62 -6.61 27.16 13.75
C VAL A 62 -5.56 26.06 13.64
N TYR A 63 -5.61 25.32 12.55
CA TYR A 63 -4.66 24.26 12.25
C TYR A 63 -3.39 24.84 11.62
N SER A 64 -2.31 24.91 12.39
CA SER A 64 -0.97 25.31 11.93
C SER A 64 -0.15 24.09 11.52
N TYR A 65 0.46 24.13 10.33
CA TYR A 65 1.18 22.98 9.76
C TYR A 65 2.41 23.40 8.95
N ILE A 66 3.34 22.45 8.80
CA ILE A 66 4.46 22.53 7.88
C ILE A 66 4.27 21.49 6.77
N LEU A 67 4.60 21.90 5.54
CA LEU A 67 4.58 21.05 4.36
C LEU A 67 5.97 21.02 3.76
N CYS A 68 6.54 19.83 3.65
CA CYS A 68 7.80 19.59 2.96
C CYS A 68 7.55 18.84 1.65
N SER A 69 8.24 19.25 0.59
CA SER A 69 8.16 18.63 -0.71
C SER A 69 9.55 18.47 -1.32
N ILE A 70 9.87 17.25 -1.75
CA ILE A 70 11.15 16.91 -2.37
C ILE A 70 10.89 16.59 -3.85
N CYS A 71 11.38 17.47 -4.71
CA CYS A 71 11.10 17.49 -6.14
C CYS A 71 12.35 17.12 -6.94
N PRO A 72 12.40 15.97 -7.62
CA PRO A 72 13.53 15.60 -8.46
C PRO A 72 13.71 16.58 -9.61
N VAL A 73 14.95 16.85 -9.97
CA VAL A 73 15.34 17.68 -11.11
C VAL A 73 15.74 16.76 -12.26
N LYS A 74 14.99 16.80 -13.34
CA LYS A 74 15.26 15.99 -14.55
C LYS A 74 15.69 16.88 -15.70
N MET A 75 16.44 16.31 -16.62
CA MET A 75 16.69 16.96 -17.90
C MET A 75 15.40 16.94 -18.73
N SER A 76 15.01 18.10 -19.25
CA SER A 76 13.89 18.19 -20.18
C SER A 76 14.22 17.41 -21.45
N LYS A 77 13.20 16.76 -22.03
CA LYS A 77 13.34 16.20 -23.37
C LYS A 77 13.44 17.36 -24.36
N PRO A 78 14.29 17.26 -25.40
CA PRO A 78 14.31 18.24 -26.47
C PRO A 78 12.90 18.45 -27.02
N ALA A 79 12.45 19.69 -27.07
CA ALA A 79 11.12 20.06 -27.55
C ALA A 79 11.18 21.37 -28.34
N LEU A 80 10.16 21.64 -29.16
CA LEU A 80 9.95 22.97 -29.73
C LEU A 80 9.01 23.74 -28.81
N SER A 81 9.42 24.92 -28.37
CA SER A 81 8.60 25.82 -27.55
C SER A 81 8.26 27.08 -28.36
N TYR A 82 7.03 27.57 -28.18
CA TYR A 82 6.58 28.80 -28.78
C TYR A 82 6.86 29.97 -27.84
N PHE A 83 7.75 30.87 -28.23
CA PHE A 83 8.12 32.03 -27.44
C PHE A 83 7.16 33.18 -27.78
N ILE A 84 6.18 33.42 -26.90
CA ILE A 84 5.13 34.42 -27.10
C ILE A 84 5.71 35.83 -27.35
N SER A 85 6.81 36.18 -26.68
CA SER A 85 7.48 37.47 -26.83
C SER A 85 8.06 37.71 -28.23
N GLU A 86 8.47 36.64 -28.91
CA GLU A 86 9.14 36.70 -30.21
C GLU A 86 8.25 36.19 -31.35
N ASN A 87 7.12 35.57 -31.03
CA ASN A 87 6.18 35.00 -31.98
C ASN A 87 6.83 33.93 -32.90
N GLU A 88 7.81 33.21 -32.36
CA GLU A 88 8.64 32.22 -33.06
C GLU A 88 8.69 30.87 -32.31
N LEU A 89 9.01 29.80 -33.05
CA LEU A 89 9.25 28.48 -32.50
C LEU A 89 10.75 28.26 -32.32
N HIS A 90 11.19 28.04 -31.07
CA HIS A 90 12.59 27.79 -30.74
C HIS A 90 12.78 26.36 -30.25
N SER A 91 13.95 25.79 -30.49
CA SER A 91 14.34 24.53 -29.86
C SER A 91 14.65 24.76 -28.39
N LEU A 92 13.88 24.13 -27.49
CA LEU A 92 14.20 24.03 -26.08
C LEU A 92 15.38 23.06 -25.93
N THR A 93 16.59 23.63 -25.78
CA THR A 93 17.77 22.85 -25.39
C THR A 93 17.53 22.21 -24.02
N SER A 94 18.03 20.98 -23.83
CA SER A 94 17.86 20.20 -22.59
C SER A 94 18.21 21.05 -21.37
N ASP A 95 17.19 21.40 -20.60
CA ASP A 95 17.29 22.26 -19.42
C ASP A 95 16.86 21.48 -18.17
N ARG A 96 17.36 21.86 -17.01
CA ARG A 96 17.04 21.24 -15.74
C ARG A 96 15.68 21.71 -15.27
N ILE A 97 14.69 20.82 -15.34
CA ILE A 97 13.34 21.10 -14.87
C ILE A 97 13.08 20.42 -13.53
N VAL A 98 12.48 21.16 -12.61
CA VAL A 98 11.95 20.62 -11.36
C VAL A 98 10.68 19.84 -11.71
N THR A 99 10.64 18.57 -11.34
CA THR A 99 9.47 17.70 -11.56
C THR A 99 8.54 17.73 -10.35
N PRO A 100 7.28 17.26 -10.47
CA PRO A 100 6.40 17.13 -9.31
C PRO A 100 7.05 16.31 -8.18
N PRO A 101 6.57 16.48 -6.94
CA PRO A 101 7.19 15.87 -5.76
C PRO A 101 7.30 14.35 -5.92
N ALA A 102 8.47 13.81 -5.58
CA ALA A 102 8.65 12.36 -5.43
C ALA A 102 8.39 11.94 -3.99
N LEU A 103 8.81 12.78 -3.04
CA LEU A 103 8.61 12.59 -1.61
C LEU A 103 8.06 13.88 -1.01
N GLY A 104 7.42 13.75 0.14
CA GLY A 104 6.97 14.90 0.91
C GLY A 104 6.39 14.47 2.23
N PHE A 105 6.14 15.43 3.11
CA PHE A 105 5.38 15.17 4.31
C PHE A 105 4.64 16.41 4.79
N LEU A 106 3.60 16.17 5.56
CA LEU A 106 2.83 17.19 6.26
C LEU A 106 2.81 16.88 7.75
N PHE A 107 3.18 17.87 8.57
CA PHE A 107 3.23 17.75 10.02
C PHE A 107 2.61 18.99 10.69
N PRO A 108 1.80 18.79 11.76
CA PRO A 108 1.26 17.53 12.26
C PRO A 108 0.27 16.89 11.29
N ALA A 109 -0.07 15.61 11.41
CA ALA A 109 -1.19 15.04 10.66
C ALA A 109 -2.51 15.75 11.04
N PHE A 110 -3.54 15.59 10.21
CA PHE A 110 -4.84 16.23 10.40
C PHE A 110 -5.94 15.19 10.42
N ASP A 111 -6.37 14.83 11.62
CA ASP A 111 -7.32 13.74 11.90
C ASP A 111 -8.48 14.28 12.73
N ASP A 112 -9.70 13.85 12.44
CA ASP A 112 -10.93 14.27 13.14
C ASP A 112 -11.07 15.79 13.32
N ARG A 113 -10.56 16.54 12.34
CA ARG A 113 -10.52 18.00 12.29
C ARG A 113 -9.59 18.67 13.30
N CYS A 114 -8.68 17.92 13.91
CA CYS A 114 -7.71 18.44 14.85
C CYS A 114 -6.27 18.13 14.39
N ALA A 115 -5.32 18.88 14.95
CA ALA A 115 -3.91 18.60 14.75
C ALA A 115 -3.51 17.34 15.53
N ASN A 116 -3.08 16.30 14.83
CA ASN A 116 -2.49 15.13 15.46
C ASN A 116 -0.97 15.29 15.55
N LEU A 117 -0.50 15.74 16.71
CA LEU A 117 0.93 16.02 16.96
C LEU A 117 1.80 14.76 17.04
N TYR A 118 1.20 13.58 17.08
CA TYR A 118 1.90 12.30 17.16
C TYR A 118 2.16 11.70 15.78
N ASP A 119 1.34 12.06 14.79
CA ASP A 119 1.42 11.50 13.45
C ASP A 119 1.91 12.51 12.40
N VAL A 120 2.43 11.95 11.31
CA VAL A 120 2.93 12.67 10.14
C VAL A 120 2.30 12.03 8.91
N LEU A 121 1.77 12.85 8.00
CA LEU A 121 1.35 12.35 6.70
C LEU A 121 2.55 12.33 5.75
N TYR A 122 3.07 11.15 5.48
CA TYR A 122 4.18 10.94 4.54
C TYR A 122 3.66 10.63 3.14
N TYR A 123 4.24 11.28 2.13
CA TYR A 123 3.93 11.08 0.73
C TYR A 123 5.13 10.45 0.03
N THR A 124 4.88 9.36 -0.67
CA THR A 124 5.78 8.84 -1.72
C THR A 124 5.01 8.66 -3.01
N LYS A 125 5.62 9.06 -4.12
CA LYS A 125 5.08 8.86 -5.46
C LYS A 125 5.14 7.39 -5.89
N ASN A 126 6.17 6.67 -5.47
CA ASN A 126 6.35 5.25 -5.76
C ASN A 126 6.33 4.47 -4.43
N PRO A 127 5.30 3.66 -4.16
CA PRO A 127 5.23 2.87 -2.93
C PRO A 127 6.40 1.90 -2.71
N ALA A 128 7.14 1.55 -3.77
CA ALA A 128 8.36 0.74 -3.67
C ALA A 128 9.62 1.56 -3.29
N GLU A 129 9.54 2.89 -3.31
CA GLU A 129 10.61 3.81 -2.93
C GLU A 129 10.15 4.62 -1.71
N THR A 130 10.07 3.95 -0.55
CA THR A 130 9.61 4.56 0.71
C THR A 130 10.68 5.44 1.37
N HIS A 131 11.95 5.24 1.02
CA HIS A 131 13.11 5.95 1.59
C HIS A 131 13.18 5.87 3.13
N PRO A 132 13.39 4.66 3.69
CA PRO A 132 13.47 4.47 5.14
C PRO A 132 14.55 5.33 5.80
N GLU A 133 15.64 5.62 5.11
CA GLU A 133 16.71 6.49 5.56
C GLU A 133 16.25 7.93 5.84
N LEU A 134 15.30 8.44 5.05
CA LEU A 134 14.72 9.76 5.26
C LEU A 134 13.74 9.72 6.44
N ILE A 135 12.95 8.65 6.54
CA ILE A 135 11.96 8.48 7.61
C ILE A 135 12.66 8.42 8.98
N ASP A 136 13.70 7.61 9.12
CA ASP A 136 14.48 7.57 10.37
C ASP A 136 15.16 8.92 10.64
N ALA A 137 15.80 9.53 9.64
CA ALA A 137 16.53 10.77 9.86
C ALA A 137 15.62 11.90 10.37
N VAL A 138 14.45 12.07 9.76
CA VAL A 138 13.53 13.18 10.06
C VAL A 138 12.60 12.85 11.23
N PHE A 139 12.02 11.65 11.25
CA PHE A 139 10.97 11.26 12.21
C PHE A 139 11.47 10.39 13.36
N ARG A 140 12.66 9.78 13.23
CA ARG A 140 13.20 8.80 14.20
C ARG A 140 12.24 7.62 14.41
N GLN A 141 11.67 7.16 13.30
CA GLN A 141 10.75 6.04 13.23
C GLN A 141 11.23 5.06 12.18
N GLU A 142 10.89 3.80 12.36
CA GLU A 142 11.05 2.81 11.31
C GLU A 142 10.04 3.07 10.19
N ALA A 143 10.46 2.83 8.95
CA ALA A 143 9.56 3.00 7.82
C ALA A 143 8.42 1.99 7.89
N PRO A 144 7.17 2.41 7.60
CA PRO A 144 6.09 1.46 7.48
C PRO A 144 6.38 0.50 6.34
N MET A 145 6.08 -0.77 6.56
CA MET A 145 6.20 -1.81 5.56
C MET A 145 5.34 -1.45 4.33
N SER A 146 5.93 -1.53 3.13
CA SER A 146 5.23 -1.26 1.88
C SER A 146 4.13 -2.29 1.61
N ALA A 147 3.18 -1.98 0.73
CA ALA A 147 2.11 -2.94 0.39
C ALA A 147 2.65 -4.27 -0.19
N GLU A 148 3.77 -4.23 -0.90
CA GLU A 148 4.42 -5.41 -1.46
C GLU A 148 5.10 -6.24 -0.37
N GLU A 149 5.87 -5.59 0.52
CA GLU A 149 6.46 -6.24 1.68
C GLU A 149 5.39 -6.83 2.61
N GLN A 150 4.28 -6.11 2.87
CA GLN A 150 3.17 -6.63 3.68
C GLN A 150 2.58 -7.91 3.08
N LYS A 151 2.44 -7.97 1.74
CA LYS A 151 1.95 -9.14 1.04
C LYS A 151 2.89 -10.34 1.19
N ASP A 152 4.18 -10.11 0.98
CA ASP A 152 5.20 -11.16 1.02
C ASP A 152 5.46 -11.65 2.44
N THR A 153 5.49 -10.75 3.42
CA THR A 153 5.56 -11.08 4.84
C THR A 153 4.33 -11.87 5.26
N PHE A 154 3.13 -11.43 4.89
CA PHE A 154 1.89 -12.15 5.21
C PHE A 154 1.89 -13.57 4.62
N ARG A 155 2.32 -13.71 3.36
CA ARG A 155 2.49 -15.02 2.72
C ARG A 155 3.51 -15.89 3.48
N SER A 156 4.63 -15.32 3.89
CA SER A 156 5.68 -16.03 4.63
C SER A 156 5.18 -16.50 5.99
N VAL A 157 4.48 -15.63 6.74
CA VAL A 157 3.81 -15.97 8.01
C VAL A 157 2.85 -17.15 7.83
N LEU A 158 2.01 -17.14 6.80
CA LEU A 158 1.12 -18.27 6.51
C LEU A 158 1.89 -19.55 6.16
N CYS A 159 2.95 -19.46 5.36
CA CYS A 159 3.71 -20.64 4.94
C CYS A 159 4.51 -21.28 6.08
N GLU A 160 5.08 -20.46 6.97
CA GLU A 160 5.90 -20.93 8.08
C GLU A 160 5.05 -21.51 9.23
N THR A 161 3.87 -20.94 9.46
CA THR A 161 3.05 -21.29 10.63
C THR A 161 2.11 -22.46 10.35
N LEU A 162 1.55 -22.55 9.14
CA LEU A 162 0.55 -23.56 8.80
C LEU A 162 1.14 -24.95 8.49
N SER A 163 2.44 -25.07 8.17
CA SER A 163 3.10 -26.37 7.95
C SER A 163 2.27 -27.36 7.10
N GLU A 164 1.77 -28.44 7.71
CA GLU A 164 0.95 -29.48 7.04
C GLU A 164 -0.51 -29.07 6.80
N ASP A 165 -1.02 -28.10 7.55
CA ASP A 165 -2.34 -27.48 7.34
C ASP A 165 -2.33 -26.46 6.18
N CYS A 166 -1.15 -26.16 5.61
CA CYS A 166 -1.01 -25.30 4.43
C CYS A 166 -1.54 -26.00 3.16
N SER A 167 -2.86 -26.07 3.03
CA SER A 167 -3.58 -26.67 1.91
C SER A 167 -4.12 -25.62 0.94
N LEU A 168 -4.40 -26.03 -0.30
CA LEU A 168 -5.04 -25.17 -1.29
C LEU A 168 -6.37 -24.63 -0.77
N ASP A 169 -7.16 -25.46 -0.08
CA ASP A 169 -8.48 -25.12 0.44
C ASP A 169 -8.40 -24.01 1.51
N VAL A 170 -7.40 -24.06 2.39
CA VAL A 170 -7.16 -23.02 3.40
C VAL A 170 -6.81 -21.69 2.74
N ILE A 171 -5.88 -21.69 1.77
CA ILE A 171 -5.49 -20.48 1.05
C ILE A 171 -6.66 -19.90 0.25
N GLN A 172 -7.46 -20.74 -0.41
CA GLN A 172 -8.67 -20.32 -1.11
C GLN A 172 -9.71 -19.72 -0.15
N GLY A 173 -9.91 -20.33 1.02
CA GLY A 173 -10.85 -19.86 2.02
C GLY A 173 -10.46 -18.51 2.60
N VAL A 174 -9.18 -18.31 2.96
CA VAL A 174 -8.69 -17.01 3.45
C VAL A 174 -8.79 -15.95 2.35
N HIS A 175 -8.41 -16.28 1.11
CA HIS A 175 -8.51 -15.35 -0.02
C HIS A 175 -9.97 -14.93 -0.28
N THR A 176 -10.90 -15.88 -0.22
CA THR A 176 -12.34 -15.63 -0.39
C THR A 176 -12.87 -14.70 0.69
N GLN A 177 -12.61 -15.00 1.98
CA GLN A 177 -13.08 -14.17 3.10
C GLN A 177 -12.52 -12.74 3.05
N LEU A 178 -11.22 -12.57 2.77
CA LEU A 178 -10.62 -11.24 2.63
C LEU A 178 -11.23 -10.46 1.46
N ARG A 179 -11.53 -11.13 0.36
CA ARG A 179 -12.15 -10.51 -0.80
C ARG A 179 -13.59 -10.11 -0.55
N GLU A 180 -14.38 -10.95 0.09
CA GLU A 180 -15.76 -10.62 0.49
C GLU A 180 -15.79 -9.35 1.33
N LYS A 181 -14.91 -9.22 2.34
CA LYS A 181 -14.79 -7.98 3.13
C LYS A 181 -14.47 -6.76 2.26
N ILE A 182 -13.60 -6.91 1.26
CA ILE A 182 -13.27 -5.81 0.32
C ILE A 182 -14.49 -5.39 -0.50
N GLU A 183 -15.29 -6.34 -0.98
CA GLU A 183 -16.50 -6.02 -1.77
C GLU A 183 -17.63 -5.45 -0.89
N GLU A 184 -17.82 -5.97 0.32
CA GLU A 184 -18.76 -5.44 1.30
C GLU A 184 -18.46 -3.98 1.66
N HIS A 185 -17.19 -3.65 1.91
CA HIS A 185 -16.77 -2.28 2.19
C HIS A 185 -16.96 -1.34 0.99
N LYS A 186 -16.67 -1.81 -0.23
CA LYS A 186 -16.97 -1.05 -1.45
C LYS A 186 -18.47 -0.77 -1.59
N ALA A 187 -19.31 -1.75 -1.24
CA ALA A 187 -20.77 -1.61 -1.30
C ALA A 187 -21.31 -0.68 -0.21
N SER A 188 -20.74 -0.71 1.01
CA SER A 188 -21.16 0.13 2.13
C SER A 188 -20.82 1.61 1.95
N LYS A 189 -19.82 1.92 1.10
CA LYS A 189 -19.29 3.28 0.87
C LYS A 189 -18.87 3.96 2.17
N THR A 190 -18.39 3.17 3.13
CA THR A 190 -17.87 3.69 4.39
C THR A 190 -16.62 4.54 4.09
N PRO A 191 -16.52 5.76 4.65
CA PRO A 191 -15.38 6.65 4.38
C PRO A 191 -14.08 6.15 5.03
N GLU A 192 -14.18 5.40 6.13
CA GLU A 192 -13.03 4.83 6.84
C GLU A 192 -12.36 3.73 6.00
N PRO A 193 -11.03 3.69 5.93
CA PRO A 193 -10.31 2.62 5.24
C PRO A 193 -10.62 1.25 5.84
N LEU A 194 -10.83 0.24 4.98
CA LEU A 194 -10.98 -1.14 5.43
C LEU A 194 -9.66 -1.66 5.98
N THR A 195 -9.67 -2.10 7.24
CA THR A 195 -8.58 -2.82 7.89
C THR A 195 -9.01 -4.24 8.26
N VAL A 196 -8.01 -5.09 8.47
CA VAL A 196 -8.16 -6.43 9.03
C VAL A 196 -7.11 -6.59 10.14
N SER A 197 -7.60 -6.94 11.32
CA SER A 197 -6.78 -7.18 12.51
C SER A 197 -6.22 -8.61 12.54
N ARG A 198 -5.16 -8.85 13.33
CA ARG A 198 -4.62 -10.19 13.60
C ARG A 198 -5.72 -11.19 14.00
N ARG A 199 -6.60 -10.77 14.92
CA ARG A 199 -7.70 -11.61 15.43
C ARG A 199 -8.64 -12.04 14.32
N GLU A 200 -8.98 -11.13 13.40
CA GLU A 200 -9.86 -11.45 12.29
C GLU A 200 -9.21 -12.42 11.31
N VAL A 201 -7.91 -12.28 11.00
CA VAL A 201 -7.21 -13.26 10.16
C VAL A 201 -7.16 -14.63 10.85
N ARG A 202 -6.88 -14.66 12.16
CA ARG A 202 -6.88 -15.89 12.95
C ARG A 202 -8.25 -16.59 12.89
N GLU A 203 -9.34 -15.84 13.01
CA GLU A 203 -10.71 -16.37 12.88
C GLU A 203 -11.00 -16.92 11.46
N MET A 204 -10.45 -16.27 10.42
CA MET A 204 -10.55 -16.79 9.04
C MET A 204 -9.83 -18.13 8.91
N LEU A 205 -8.61 -18.26 9.46
CA LEU A 205 -7.83 -19.50 9.46
C LEU A 205 -8.53 -20.62 10.25
N GLU A 206 -9.10 -20.28 11.41
CA GLU A 206 -9.89 -21.21 12.23
C GLU A 206 -11.11 -21.73 11.46
N THR A 207 -11.82 -20.84 10.75
CA THR A 207 -12.96 -21.20 9.89
C THR A 207 -12.54 -22.08 8.71
N CYS A 208 -11.30 -21.93 8.24
CA CYS A 208 -10.70 -22.79 7.21
C CYS A 208 -10.19 -24.14 7.74
N GLY A 209 -10.31 -24.42 9.04
CA GLY A 209 -9.97 -25.72 9.63
C GLY A 209 -8.52 -25.87 10.06
N VAL A 210 -7.77 -24.77 10.22
CA VAL A 210 -6.40 -24.79 10.75
C VAL A 210 -6.40 -25.21 12.22
N ALA A 211 -5.49 -26.11 12.61
CA ALA A 211 -5.43 -26.61 13.97
C ALA A 211 -5.03 -25.52 14.99
N PRO A 212 -5.52 -25.58 16.25
CA PRO A 212 -5.23 -24.58 17.29
C PRO A 212 -3.74 -24.35 17.57
N GLU A 213 -2.91 -25.39 17.39
CA GLU A 213 -1.46 -25.31 17.55
C GLU A 213 -0.85 -24.38 16.49
N HIS A 214 -1.26 -24.51 15.23
CA HIS A 214 -0.83 -23.64 14.13
C HIS A 214 -1.40 -22.23 14.21
N LEU A 215 -2.61 -22.05 14.77
CA LEU A 215 -3.16 -20.72 15.06
C LEU A 215 -2.33 -19.98 16.11
N THR A 216 -1.84 -20.68 17.14
CA THR A 216 -0.96 -20.09 18.16
C THR A 216 0.38 -19.66 17.54
N ALA A 217 0.98 -20.52 16.70
CA ALA A 217 2.19 -20.16 15.97
C ALA A 217 1.97 -18.98 15.01
N PHE A 218 0.80 -18.89 14.37
CA PHE A 218 0.41 -17.74 13.56
C PHE A 218 0.34 -16.46 14.40
N ASP A 219 -0.29 -16.50 15.58
CA ASP A 219 -0.42 -15.32 16.44
C ASP A 219 0.96 -14.78 16.88
N GLU A 220 1.88 -15.67 17.27
CA GLU A 220 3.25 -15.33 17.66
C GLU A 220 4.05 -14.74 16.49
N LYS A 221 3.99 -15.39 15.32
CA LYS A 221 4.76 -14.96 14.14
C LYS A 221 4.21 -13.67 13.53
N TYR A 222 2.89 -13.47 13.54
CA TYR A 222 2.28 -12.20 13.11
C TYR A 222 2.73 -11.04 14.00
N GLU A 223 2.76 -11.25 15.32
CA GLU A 223 3.20 -10.23 16.28
C GLU A 223 4.69 -9.91 16.16
N GLU A 224 5.54 -10.90 15.84
CA GLU A 224 6.96 -10.69 15.54
C GLU A 224 7.17 -9.83 14.28
N GLU A 225 6.45 -10.11 13.19
CA GLU A 225 6.70 -9.50 11.88
C GLU A 225 5.97 -8.15 11.69
N PHE A 226 4.75 -8.02 12.22
CA PHE A 226 3.91 -6.84 12.05
C PHE A 226 3.72 -6.03 13.33
N GLY A 227 3.88 -6.63 14.52
CA GLY A 227 3.49 -6.05 15.80
C GLY A 227 2.10 -6.49 16.28
N GLY A 228 1.87 -6.43 17.59
CA GLY A 228 0.68 -7.01 18.23
C GLY A 228 -0.65 -6.31 17.93
N ASP A 229 -0.61 -5.01 17.65
CA ASP A 229 -1.80 -4.16 17.41
C ASP A 229 -1.88 -3.62 15.97
N THR A 230 -1.16 -4.25 15.04
CA THR A 230 -1.07 -3.78 13.66
C THR A 230 -2.23 -4.27 12.80
N ASP A 231 -3.07 -3.32 12.39
CA ASP A 231 -4.15 -3.49 11.43
C ASP A 231 -3.64 -3.33 9.99
N LEU A 232 -3.96 -4.30 9.13
CA LEU A 232 -3.49 -4.32 7.74
C LEU A 232 -4.64 -4.08 6.76
N SER A 233 -4.35 -3.41 5.64
CA SER A 233 -5.33 -3.36 4.57
C SER A 233 -5.43 -4.73 3.88
N PRO A 234 -6.63 -5.32 3.72
CA PRO A 234 -6.77 -6.60 3.04
C PRO A 234 -6.33 -6.55 1.58
N ARG A 235 -6.30 -5.35 0.97
CA ARG A 235 -5.75 -5.12 -0.38
C ARG A 235 -4.24 -5.29 -0.46
N ASN A 236 -3.54 -5.18 0.67
CA ASN A 236 -2.11 -5.42 0.76
C ASN A 236 -1.82 -6.90 1.03
N LEU A 237 -2.80 -7.69 1.49
CA LEU A 237 -2.61 -9.11 1.81
C LEU A 237 -2.84 -10.03 0.61
N ILE A 238 -3.77 -9.66 -0.28
CA ILE A 238 -4.17 -10.51 -1.41
C ILE A 238 -4.23 -9.76 -2.74
N ASP A 239 -3.99 -10.48 -3.84
CA ASP A 239 -4.32 -9.99 -5.17
C ASP A 239 -5.82 -10.23 -5.44
N VAL A 240 -6.59 -9.14 -5.47
CA VAL A 240 -8.04 -9.18 -5.72
C VAL A 240 -8.41 -9.39 -7.19
N ARG A 241 -7.44 -9.28 -8.11
CA ARG A 241 -7.65 -9.38 -9.56
C ARG A 241 -7.28 -10.74 -10.11
N GLN A 242 -6.37 -11.45 -9.45
CA GLN A 242 -5.86 -12.72 -9.93
C GLN A 242 -5.65 -13.73 -8.80
N PHE A 243 -6.04 -14.99 -9.02
CA PHE A 243 -5.59 -16.12 -8.22
C PHE A 243 -4.59 -16.94 -9.06
N GLU A 244 -3.41 -17.22 -8.50
CA GLU A 244 -2.31 -17.88 -9.22
C GLU A 244 -1.84 -19.13 -8.47
N VAL A 245 -1.74 -20.24 -9.19
CA VAL A 245 -1.12 -21.48 -8.71
C VAL A 245 0.06 -21.80 -9.61
N ARG A 246 1.23 -22.02 -9.00
CA ARG A 246 2.50 -22.23 -9.73
C ARG A 246 3.16 -23.55 -9.35
N THR A 247 3.57 -24.28 -10.37
CA THR A 247 4.53 -25.40 -10.29
C THR A 247 5.82 -24.98 -11.00
N PRO A 248 6.90 -25.78 -10.99
CA PRO A 248 8.14 -25.44 -11.69
C PRO A 248 7.96 -25.08 -13.16
N ASP A 249 7.07 -25.78 -13.86
CA ASP A 249 6.89 -25.67 -15.32
C ASP A 249 5.54 -25.09 -15.76
N VAL A 250 4.59 -24.90 -14.83
CA VAL A 250 3.21 -24.48 -15.14
C VAL A 250 2.76 -23.34 -14.22
N VAL A 251 2.14 -22.32 -14.82
CA VAL A 251 1.46 -21.24 -14.11
C VAL A 251 -0.01 -21.27 -14.49
N ILE A 252 -0.89 -21.48 -13.50
CA ILE A 252 -2.34 -21.47 -13.66
C ILE A 252 -2.85 -20.15 -13.09
N LYS A 253 -3.52 -19.36 -13.95
CA LYS A 253 -4.15 -18.09 -13.56
C LYS A 253 -5.66 -18.24 -13.71
N VAL A 254 -6.40 -18.00 -12.63
CA VAL A 254 -7.87 -18.04 -12.65
C VAL A 254 -8.44 -16.74 -12.12
N ASN A 255 -9.68 -16.44 -12.55
CA ASN A 255 -10.47 -15.41 -11.91
C ASN A 255 -10.60 -15.76 -10.41
N PRO A 256 -10.27 -14.85 -9.48
CA PRO A 256 -10.42 -15.14 -8.06
C PRO A 256 -11.86 -15.49 -7.63
N ASP A 257 -12.90 -15.17 -8.41
CA ASP A 257 -14.29 -15.61 -8.15
C ASP A 257 -14.48 -17.11 -8.37
N ARG A 258 -13.54 -17.71 -9.07
CA ARG A 258 -13.59 -19.09 -9.57
C ARG A 258 -12.38 -19.89 -9.11
N SER A 259 -11.81 -19.53 -7.96
CA SER A 259 -10.74 -20.31 -7.33
C SER A 259 -11.20 -21.76 -7.06
N ASP A 260 -12.51 -21.97 -6.83
CA ASP A 260 -13.19 -23.27 -6.71
C ASP A 260 -12.93 -24.25 -7.86
N LEU A 261 -12.52 -23.75 -9.03
CA LEU A 261 -12.20 -24.57 -10.18
C LEU A 261 -10.93 -25.42 -9.99
N ILE A 262 -10.02 -25.00 -9.11
CA ILE A 262 -8.74 -25.66 -8.88
C ILE A 262 -8.85 -26.53 -7.63
N GLN A 263 -8.48 -27.80 -7.76
CA GLN A 263 -8.40 -28.75 -6.66
C GLN A 263 -7.09 -29.53 -6.70
N THR A 264 -6.58 -29.94 -5.54
CA THR A 264 -5.45 -30.87 -5.45
C THR A 264 -5.95 -32.29 -5.21
N ARG A 265 -5.42 -33.28 -5.92
CA ARG A 265 -5.74 -34.69 -5.69
C ARG A 265 -4.52 -35.57 -5.84
N ILE A 266 -4.45 -36.65 -5.06
CA ILE A 266 -3.47 -37.71 -5.25
C ILE A 266 -4.14 -38.85 -6.01
N ILE A 267 -3.58 -39.20 -7.17
CA ILE A 267 -4.03 -40.31 -8.03
C ILE A 267 -2.82 -41.21 -8.22
N ASP A 268 -2.92 -42.48 -7.82
CA ASP A 268 -1.84 -43.47 -7.89
C ASP A 268 -0.50 -43.01 -7.27
N GLY A 269 -0.57 -42.27 -6.16
CA GLY A 269 0.60 -41.75 -5.44
C GLY A 269 1.22 -40.49 -6.08
N VAL A 270 0.66 -39.98 -7.17
CA VAL A 270 1.12 -38.77 -7.86
C VAL A 270 0.19 -37.60 -7.54
N LYS A 271 0.77 -36.42 -7.27
CA LYS A 271 0.03 -35.18 -6.97
C LYS A 271 -0.42 -34.53 -8.28
N TYR A 272 -1.72 -34.24 -8.38
CA TYR A 272 -2.34 -33.55 -9.50
C TYR A 272 -3.00 -32.25 -9.06
N LEU A 273 -2.92 -31.25 -9.94
CA LEU A 273 -3.78 -30.08 -9.92
C LEU A 273 -4.90 -30.33 -10.93
N LEU A 274 -6.12 -30.47 -10.44
CA LEU A 274 -7.33 -30.67 -11.24
C LEU A 274 -7.98 -29.32 -11.48
N ILE A 275 -8.29 -29.03 -12.75
CA ILE A 275 -9.05 -27.83 -13.14
C ILE A 275 -10.37 -28.32 -13.72
N ARG A 276 -11.50 -27.93 -13.13
CA ARG A 276 -12.81 -28.27 -13.67
C ARG A 276 -13.02 -27.53 -15.00
N ALA A 277 -13.27 -28.30 -16.06
CA ALA A 277 -13.51 -27.78 -17.40
C ALA A 277 -14.96 -27.29 -17.58
N ASP A 278 -15.31 -26.17 -16.93
CA ASP A 278 -16.60 -25.51 -17.10
C ASP A 278 -16.54 -24.55 -18.30
N GLY A 279 -17.27 -24.82 -19.39
CA GLY A 279 -17.46 -23.85 -20.49
C GLY A 279 -16.66 -24.08 -21.77
N GLY A 280 -16.25 -25.31 -22.07
CA GLY A 280 -15.43 -25.62 -23.24
C GLY A 280 -13.95 -25.42 -22.97
N VAL A 281 -13.09 -26.13 -23.71
CA VAL A 281 -11.64 -26.07 -23.51
C VAL A 281 -10.98 -25.75 -24.83
N GLU A 282 -10.07 -24.79 -24.84
CA GLU A 282 -9.30 -24.40 -26.01
C GLU A 282 -7.81 -24.68 -25.80
N VAL A 283 -7.16 -25.23 -26.83
CA VAL A 283 -5.72 -25.41 -26.88
C VAL A 283 -5.20 -24.57 -28.04
N ASN A 284 -4.39 -23.55 -27.74
CA ASN A 284 -3.88 -22.60 -28.74
C ASN A 284 -4.98 -21.99 -29.63
N GLY A 285 -6.16 -21.72 -29.06
CA GLY A 285 -7.33 -21.18 -29.77
C GLY A 285 -8.17 -22.20 -30.53
N ALA A 286 -7.87 -23.50 -30.44
CA ALA A 286 -8.68 -24.57 -31.01
C ALA A 286 -9.53 -25.24 -29.94
N ASN A 287 -10.85 -25.26 -30.12
CA ASN A 287 -11.77 -25.96 -29.23
C ASN A 287 -11.54 -27.47 -29.27
N ILE A 288 -11.33 -28.08 -28.10
CA ILE A 288 -11.14 -29.51 -27.92
C ILE A 288 -12.37 -30.14 -27.25
N HIS A 289 -12.67 -31.38 -27.64
CA HIS A 289 -13.71 -32.17 -27.01
C HIS A 289 -13.08 -33.14 -26.01
N ILE A 290 -13.53 -33.10 -24.76
CA ILE A 290 -13.15 -34.07 -23.73
C ILE A 290 -14.18 -35.20 -23.78
N SER A 291 -13.77 -36.38 -24.26
CA SER A 291 -14.60 -37.57 -24.35
C SER A 291 -14.76 -38.26 -22.97
N ASN A 292 -15.96 -38.76 -22.69
CA ASN A 292 -16.31 -39.45 -21.43
C ASN A 292 -15.76 -40.90 -21.30
N GLU A 293 -14.78 -41.28 -22.10
CA GLU A 293 -14.20 -42.63 -22.03
C GLU A 293 -12.99 -42.60 -21.10
N ASP A 294 -13.09 -43.27 -19.94
CA ASP A 294 -11.95 -43.58 -19.09
C ASP A 294 -10.88 -44.31 -19.94
N PRO A 295 -9.60 -43.90 -19.91
CA PRO A 295 -8.55 -44.67 -20.56
C PRO A 295 -8.46 -46.05 -19.88
N GLN A 296 -8.70 -47.12 -20.64
CA GLN A 296 -8.45 -48.50 -20.23
C GLN A 296 -6.97 -48.76 -19.95
#